data_AF-A0A1Y2CPH5-F1
#
_entry.id   AF-A0A1Y2CPH5-F1
#
_cell.length_a   1.000
_cell.length_b   1.000
_cell.length_c   1.000
_cell.angle_alpha   90.00
_cell.angle_beta   90.00
_cell.angle_gamma   90.00
#
_symmetry.space_group_name_H-M   'P 1'
#
loop_
_entity.id
_entity.type
_entity.pdbx_description
1 polymer ?
#
loop_
_entity_poly.entity_id
_entity_poly.type
_entity_poly.pdbx_seq_one_letter_code
_entity_poly.pdbx_strand_id
1 'polypeptide(L)'
;MSSSSKTSFSTFTSYAATPKSATTPETSNIRVVVRIRPKTDYEISRENSPSTPNSRVSQLHAPHEDEPVAISPLGDGKSLQLLDISRKGSDEGTKRVLTFHRVYEETTDQERVFEECGVKDLVSQAINGYAATIFAFGQTGSGKTFTITGPEHHWSLHPERLGIIPRALEHLFSETTANHPADTFIIRATYLEIYNELVQDLLSPLASPTSSLPVRWTAERGFYVENAITVECRDLDDCIAVLEEGLKNRSTGAHRLNEYSSRSHSIMTVYIESGEGESMKRGKISFVDLAGSERVRESRAKGDTLTETMSINKSLLTLGNCISALADPKKRNGHIPYRDSNLTKLLSDSLGGSGLALMIACISPSSVNLQESLKHCDMQPEPEKSATDLLFKLDQSVIKFSLFVGKSMVSAEKTLP
;
A
#
# COMPACT_ATOMS: atom_id res chain seq x y z
N MET A 1 39.06 -19.51 -20.89
CA MET A 1 38.19 -18.82 -21.87
C MET A 1 36.80 -18.75 -21.27
N SER A 2 36.44 -17.62 -20.64
CA SER A 2 35.15 -17.45 -19.95
C SER A 2 34.06 -17.10 -20.95
N SER A 3 33.00 -17.90 -21.00
CA SER A 3 31.79 -17.64 -21.78
C SER A 3 30.88 -16.68 -21.02
N SER A 4 30.85 -15.41 -21.44
CA SER A 4 29.89 -14.42 -20.97
C SER A 4 28.52 -14.66 -21.64
N SER A 5 27.51 -15.05 -20.86
CA SER A 5 26.11 -15.09 -21.27
C SER A 5 25.60 -13.65 -21.45
N LYS A 6 25.28 -13.28 -22.69
CA LYS A 6 24.65 -12.01 -23.03
C LYS A 6 23.17 -12.07 -22.65
N THR A 7 22.78 -11.43 -21.56
CA THR A 7 21.38 -11.13 -21.25
C THR A 7 20.89 -10.07 -22.24
N SER A 8 19.94 -10.42 -23.11
CA SER A 8 19.39 -9.51 -24.12
C SER A 8 18.37 -8.58 -23.48
N PHE A 9 18.70 -7.29 -23.39
CA PHE A 9 17.75 -6.24 -23.01
C PHE A 9 16.93 -5.83 -24.25
N SER A 10 15.62 -6.03 -24.22
CA SER A 10 14.72 -5.56 -25.28
C SER A 10 13.78 -4.46 -24.78
N THR A 11 13.66 -3.36 -25.53
CA THR A 11 12.67 -2.31 -25.31
C THR A 11 11.34 -2.77 -25.90
N PHE A 12 10.34 -3.11 -25.07
CA PHE A 12 9.09 -3.79 -25.54
C PHE A 12 7.81 -2.94 -25.46
N THR A 13 6.75 -3.42 -26.14
CA THR A 13 5.51 -2.74 -26.56
C THR A 13 4.22 -3.31 -25.98
N SER A 14 3.50 -2.42 -25.28
CA SER A 14 2.09 -2.36 -24.87
C SER A 14 1.50 -3.22 -23.75
N TYR A 15 0.84 -2.53 -22.81
CA TYR A 15 -0.11 -3.04 -21.81
C TYR A 15 -1.44 -2.30 -22.03
N ALA A 16 -2.19 -2.68 -23.06
CA ALA A 16 -3.58 -2.27 -23.18
C ALA A 16 -4.43 -3.31 -22.47
N ALA A 17 -5.31 -2.88 -21.57
CA ALA A 17 -6.34 -3.74 -21.01
C ALA A 17 -7.18 -4.36 -22.14
N THR A 18 -7.39 -5.68 -22.09
CA THR A 18 -8.26 -6.40 -23.02
C THR A 18 -9.68 -5.82 -23.03
N PRO A 19 -10.39 -5.80 -24.17
CA PRO A 19 -11.75 -5.28 -24.25
C PRO A 19 -12.71 -6.09 -23.40
N LYS A 20 -13.68 -5.39 -22.81
CA LYS A 20 -14.71 -5.92 -21.91
C LYS A 20 -15.47 -7.10 -22.52
N SER A 21 -15.49 -8.22 -21.80
CA SER A 21 -16.48 -9.28 -21.95
C SER A 21 -16.83 -9.82 -20.55
N ALA A 22 -18.14 -9.99 -20.33
CA ALA A 22 -18.82 -10.52 -19.15
C ALA A 22 -18.93 -9.61 -17.90
N THR A 23 -20.18 -9.44 -17.49
CA THR A 23 -20.71 -8.75 -16.31
C THR A 23 -20.06 -9.22 -15.02
N THR A 24 -19.22 -8.38 -14.39
CA THR A 24 -18.86 -8.52 -12.99
C THR A 24 -19.84 -7.72 -12.10
N PRO A 25 -20.31 -8.30 -10.98
CA PRO A 25 -21.28 -7.66 -10.09
C PRO A 25 -20.67 -6.42 -9.42
N GLU A 26 -21.54 -5.55 -8.89
CA GLU A 26 -21.26 -4.25 -8.26
C GLU A 26 -20.44 -4.32 -6.96
N THR A 27 -19.31 -5.05 -6.94
CA THR A 27 -18.37 -5.07 -5.83
C THR A 27 -17.26 -4.05 -6.06
N SER A 28 -16.99 -3.23 -5.06
CA SER A 28 -15.95 -2.20 -5.08
C SER A 28 -14.57 -2.75 -5.46
N ASN A 29 -13.89 -2.10 -6.41
CA ASN A 29 -12.57 -2.50 -6.90
C ASN A 29 -11.42 -2.40 -5.86
N ILE A 30 -11.64 -1.80 -4.69
CA ILE A 30 -10.61 -1.59 -3.67
C ILE A 30 -10.99 -2.29 -2.36
N ARG A 31 -10.24 -3.32 -1.99
CA ARG A 31 -10.32 -3.99 -0.69
C ARG A 31 -9.43 -3.26 0.31
N VAL A 32 -9.89 -3.09 1.54
CA VAL A 32 -9.14 -2.41 2.61
C VAL A 32 -9.07 -3.30 3.85
N VAL A 33 -7.85 -3.62 4.27
CA VAL A 33 -7.55 -4.37 5.50
C VAL A 33 -6.62 -3.56 6.39
N VAL A 34 -6.73 -3.78 7.71
CA VAL A 34 -5.88 -3.12 8.71
C VAL A 34 -4.95 -4.13 9.34
N ARG A 35 -3.69 -3.76 9.55
CA ARG A 35 -2.70 -4.56 10.27
C ARG A 35 -2.09 -3.75 11.40
N ILE A 36 -2.30 -4.21 12.63
CA ILE A 36 -1.68 -3.65 13.83
C ILE A 36 -0.40 -4.44 14.09
N ARG A 37 0.73 -3.74 14.22
CA ARG A 37 1.99 -4.39 14.59
C ARG A 37 2.17 -4.45 16.11
N PRO A 38 2.95 -5.39 16.65
CA PRO A 38 3.39 -5.33 18.04
C PRO A 38 4.06 -4.00 18.39
N LYS A 39 3.95 -3.55 19.65
CA LYS A 39 4.75 -2.43 20.17
C LYS A 39 6.24 -2.76 20.10
N THR A 40 7.03 -1.76 19.74
CA THR A 40 8.50 -1.82 19.80
C THR A 40 9.00 -1.66 21.22
N ASP A 41 10.21 -2.15 21.52
CA ASP A 41 10.85 -1.96 22.83
C ASP A 41 10.95 -0.48 23.22
N TYR A 42 11.17 0.39 22.23
CA TYR A 42 11.17 1.83 22.42
C TYR A 42 9.80 2.36 22.90
N GLU A 43 8.72 1.98 22.24
CA GLU A 43 7.36 2.37 22.64
C GLU A 43 7.00 1.82 24.03
N ILE A 44 7.34 0.56 24.30
CA ILE A 44 7.15 -0.08 25.60
C ILE A 44 7.93 0.68 26.69
N SER A 45 9.20 1.02 26.44
CA SER A 45 10.04 1.76 27.40
C SER A 45 9.53 3.18 27.67
N ARG A 46 8.98 3.85 26.65
CA ARG A 46 8.42 5.20 26.77
C ARG A 46 7.13 5.20 27.58
N GLU A 47 6.24 4.25 27.30
CA GLU A 47 4.99 4.09 28.03
C GLU A 47 5.22 3.64 29.48
N ASN A 48 6.31 2.90 29.75
CA ASN A 48 6.70 2.47 31.09
C ASN A 48 7.60 3.47 31.85
N SER A 49 7.99 4.61 31.25
CA SER A 49 8.88 5.58 31.92
C SER A 49 8.17 6.32 33.05
N PRO A 50 8.74 6.39 34.27
CA PRO A 50 8.12 7.01 35.45
C PRO A 50 7.96 8.54 35.37
N SER A 51 8.40 9.18 34.28
CA SER A 51 8.15 10.61 34.00
C SER A 51 6.74 10.90 33.46
N THR A 52 5.95 9.88 33.15
CA THR A 52 4.50 9.98 32.98
C THR A 52 3.83 9.57 34.30
N PRO A 53 3.22 10.49 35.08
CA PRO A 53 2.66 10.15 36.37
C PRO A 53 1.59 9.06 36.24
N ASN A 54 1.88 7.92 36.88
CA ASN A 54 1.02 6.82 37.32
C ASN A 54 -0.40 6.77 36.71
N SER A 55 -0.73 5.66 36.06
CA SER A 55 -1.47 4.59 36.76
C SER A 55 -1.68 3.36 35.89
N ARG A 56 -1.70 2.22 36.58
CA ARG A 56 -2.44 0.99 36.27
C ARG A 56 -3.26 1.04 34.98
N VAL A 57 -2.94 0.14 34.05
CA VAL A 57 -3.84 -0.37 33.01
C VAL A 57 -5.09 -0.94 33.69
N SER A 58 -6.03 -0.07 34.04
CA SER A 58 -7.43 -0.35 34.41
C SER A 58 -8.24 0.89 34.79
N GLN A 59 -7.65 2.06 35.09
CA GLN A 59 -8.45 3.28 35.34
C GLN A 59 -7.81 4.54 34.76
N LEU A 60 -8.62 5.22 33.94
CA LEU A 60 -8.49 6.58 33.44
C LEU A 60 -7.73 7.49 34.42
N HIS A 61 -6.55 7.98 34.04
CA HIS A 61 -6.15 9.38 34.20
C HIS A 61 -4.92 9.64 33.32
N ALA A 62 -5.05 10.62 32.43
CA ALA A 62 -4.05 10.99 31.45
C ALA A 62 -3.11 12.07 32.02
N PRO A 63 -1.79 11.96 31.87
CA PRO A 63 -0.87 12.99 32.30
C PRO A 63 -0.49 13.88 31.11
N HIS A 64 -1.43 14.68 30.62
CA HIS A 64 -1.27 15.94 29.86
C HIS A 64 -2.65 16.24 29.24
N GLU A 65 -3.09 17.50 29.28
CA GLU A 65 -4.45 17.95 28.97
C GLU A 65 -4.95 17.73 27.52
N ASP A 66 -4.30 16.90 26.68
CA ASP A 66 -4.66 16.73 25.26
C ASP A 66 -4.58 15.28 24.69
N GLU A 67 -4.43 14.20 25.47
CA GLU A 67 -4.58 12.81 24.93
C GLU A 67 -4.65 11.73 26.04
N PRO A 68 -5.47 10.65 25.91
CA PRO A 68 -5.29 9.63 24.88
C PRO A 68 -6.57 9.21 24.17
N VAL A 69 -6.45 8.91 22.88
CA VAL A 69 -7.40 8.06 22.16
C VAL A 69 -6.92 6.60 22.23
N ALA A 70 -7.69 5.62 22.67
CA ALA A 70 -7.24 4.23 22.60
C ALA A 70 -7.72 3.56 21.29
N ILE A 71 -6.83 2.84 20.59
CA ILE A 71 -7.22 1.96 19.47
C ILE A 71 -7.30 0.54 20.01
N SER A 72 -8.45 -0.12 19.83
CA SER A 72 -8.63 -1.51 20.23
C SER A 72 -9.45 -2.29 19.19
N PRO A 73 -9.00 -3.48 18.75
CA PRO A 73 -9.83 -4.37 17.95
C PRO A 73 -11.02 -4.87 18.78
N LEU A 74 -12.20 -5.00 18.16
CA LEU A 74 -13.41 -5.48 18.83
C LEU A 74 -13.53 -7.03 18.86
N GLY A 75 -12.54 -7.76 18.32
CA GLY A 75 -12.52 -9.23 18.28
C GLY A 75 -13.42 -9.88 17.23
N ASP A 76 -14.21 -9.10 16.48
CA ASP A 76 -15.00 -9.57 15.32
C ASP A 76 -14.14 -9.74 14.05
N GLY A 77 -12.85 -9.38 14.14
CA GLY A 77 -11.87 -9.41 13.05
C GLY A 77 -12.16 -8.43 11.91
N LYS A 78 -13.05 -7.45 12.11
CA LYS A 78 -13.43 -6.45 11.11
C LYS A 78 -13.52 -5.03 11.67
N SER A 79 -13.65 -4.87 12.98
CA SER A 79 -13.94 -3.59 13.60
C SER A 79 -12.85 -3.12 14.55
N LEU A 80 -12.55 -1.83 14.46
CA LEU A 80 -11.66 -1.12 15.38
C LEU A 80 -12.46 -0.08 16.17
N GLN A 81 -12.26 -0.06 17.48
CA GLN A 81 -12.79 0.94 18.36
C GLN A 81 -11.72 1.99 18.69
N LEU A 82 -12.07 3.24 18.45
CA LEU A 82 -11.37 4.43 18.91
C LEU A 82 -12.09 4.95 20.15
N LEU A 83 -11.35 5.17 21.24
CA LEU A 83 -11.89 5.75 22.46
C LEU A 83 -11.29 7.14 22.66
N ASP A 84 -11.99 8.21 22.31
CA ASP A 84 -11.53 9.58 22.50
C ASP A 84 -11.81 10.07 23.94
N ILE A 85 -10.74 10.20 24.74
CA ILE A 85 -10.80 10.62 26.14
C ILE A 85 -10.57 12.15 26.26
N SER A 86 -10.34 12.88 25.15
CA SER A 86 -10.01 14.32 25.17
C SER A 86 -11.21 15.25 25.43
N ARG A 87 -12.45 14.79 25.20
CA ARG A 87 -13.65 15.64 25.35
C ARG A 87 -14.14 15.69 26.79
N LYS A 88 -13.82 16.76 27.52
CA LYS A 88 -14.43 17.11 28.83
C LYS A 88 -15.95 17.29 28.66
N GLY A 89 -16.77 16.34 29.10
CA GLY A 89 -18.23 16.48 29.12
C GLY A 89 -19.06 15.22 29.41
N SER A 90 -18.52 14.02 29.22
CA SER A 90 -19.16 12.76 29.60
C SER A 90 -18.16 11.85 30.31
N ASP A 91 -18.54 11.27 31.44
CA ASP A 91 -17.71 10.30 32.21
C ASP A 91 -17.34 9.04 31.41
N GLU A 92 -17.89 8.89 30.20
CA GLU A 92 -17.50 7.92 29.19
C GLU A 92 -16.99 8.68 27.95
N GLY A 93 -15.71 8.56 27.62
CA GLY A 93 -15.12 9.15 26.40
C GLY A 93 -15.89 8.77 25.12
N THR A 94 -15.74 9.55 24.05
CA THR A 94 -16.46 9.29 22.80
C THR A 94 -15.91 8.02 22.14
N LYS A 95 -16.74 6.96 22.11
CA LYS A 95 -16.41 5.70 21.44
C LYS A 95 -16.83 5.78 19.97
N ARG A 96 -15.88 5.55 19.08
CA ARG A 96 -16.10 5.52 17.64
C ARG A 96 -15.66 4.18 17.07
N VAL A 97 -16.56 3.52 16.33
CA VAL A 97 -16.28 2.20 15.74
C VAL A 97 -16.12 2.33 14.24
N LEU A 98 -15.13 1.64 13.71
CA LEU A 98 -14.72 1.65 12.32
C LEU A 98 -14.73 0.23 11.80
N THR A 99 -15.31 0.01 10.63
CA THR A 99 -15.39 -1.33 10.03
C THR A 99 -14.57 -1.39 8.75
N PHE A 100 -13.83 -2.47 8.60
CA PHE A 100 -12.95 -2.79 7.48
C PHE A 100 -13.26 -4.19 6.94
N HIS A 101 -12.65 -4.59 5.82
CA HIS A 101 -12.82 -5.95 5.30
C HIS A 101 -12.18 -6.97 6.24
N ARG A 102 -11.06 -6.60 6.88
CA ARG A 102 -10.35 -7.39 7.89
C ARG A 102 -9.51 -6.49 8.78
N VAL A 103 -9.39 -6.86 10.05
CA VAL A 103 -8.48 -6.26 11.02
C VAL A 103 -7.59 -7.36 11.58
N TYR A 104 -6.27 -7.21 11.40
CA TYR A 104 -5.25 -8.11 11.94
C TYR A 104 -4.66 -7.51 13.20
N GLU A 105 -4.75 -8.27 14.29
CA GLU A 105 -4.21 -7.89 15.59
C GLU A 105 -2.70 -8.13 15.68
N GLU A 106 -2.07 -7.62 16.74
CA GLU A 106 -0.61 -7.66 16.96
C GLU A 106 -0.01 -9.07 16.87
N THR A 107 -0.78 -10.10 17.23
CA THR A 107 -0.35 -11.50 17.22
C THR A 107 -0.45 -12.17 15.85
N THR A 108 -0.98 -11.48 14.84
CA THR A 108 -1.19 -12.06 13.51
C THR A 108 0.14 -12.12 12.74
N ASP A 109 0.57 -13.33 12.39
CA ASP A 109 1.78 -13.57 11.59
C ASP A 109 1.60 -13.20 10.10
N GLN A 110 2.69 -13.27 9.34
CA GLN A 110 2.71 -12.92 7.92
C GLN A 110 1.90 -13.88 7.05
N GLU A 111 1.97 -15.18 7.36
CA GLU A 111 1.31 -16.22 6.60
C GLU A 111 -0.19 -16.04 6.66
N ARG A 112 -0.74 -15.85 7.87
CA ARG A 112 -2.15 -15.61 8.07
C ARG A 112 -2.63 -14.33 7.39
N VAL A 113 -1.84 -13.26 7.43
CA VAL A 113 -2.16 -12.03 6.68
C VAL A 113 -2.24 -12.33 5.18
N PHE A 114 -1.26 -13.04 4.61
CA PHE A 114 -1.23 -13.41 3.19
C PHE A 114 -2.45 -14.26 2.78
N GLU A 115 -2.78 -15.27 3.58
CA GLU A 115 -3.92 -16.18 3.36
C GLU A 115 -5.27 -15.45 3.39
N GLU A 116 -5.46 -14.52 4.32
CA GLU A 116 -6.78 -13.91 4.56
C GLU A 116 -6.99 -12.57 3.82
N CYS A 117 -5.93 -11.85 3.40
CA CYS A 117 -6.06 -10.47 2.91
C CYS A 117 -6.57 -10.35 1.46
N GLY A 118 -6.62 -11.45 0.71
CA GLY A 118 -7.11 -11.47 -0.68
C GLY A 118 -6.02 -11.31 -1.74
N VAL A 119 -4.74 -11.45 -1.38
CA VAL A 119 -3.64 -11.40 -2.37
C VAL A 119 -3.70 -12.56 -3.36
N LYS A 120 -4.08 -13.77 -2.90
CA LYS A 120 -4.26 -14.92 -3.79
C LYS A 120 -5.26 -14.63 -4.91
N ASP A 121 -6.41 -14.08 -4.55
CA ASP A 121 -7.42 -13.65 -5.54
C ASP A 121 -6.84 -12.64 -6.54
N LEU A 122 -6.03 -11.68 -6.08
CA LEU A 122 -5.40 -10.70 -6.95
C LEU A 122 -4.37 -11.33 -7.90
N VAL A 123 -3.63 -12.35 -7.46
CA VAL A 123 -2.71 -13.13 -8.29
C VAL A 123 -3.50 -13.87 -9.37
N SER A 124 -4.56 -14.59 -9.01
CA SER A 124 -5.45 -15.28 -9.95
C SER A 124 -6.04 -14.33 -10.98
N GLN A 125 -6.43 -13.12 -10.57
CA GLN A 125 -6.97 -12.11 -11.49
C GLN A 125 -5.88 -11.56 -12.41
N ALA A 126 -4.65 -11.35 -11.92
CA ALA A 126 -3.53 -10.94 -12.76
C ALA A 126 -3.19 -12.01 -13.81
N ILE A 127 -3.21 -13.29 -13.47
CA ILE A 127 -3.05 -14.40 -14.43
C ILE A 127 -4.15 -14.35 -15.52
N ASN A 128 -5.35 -13.94 -15.15
CA ASN A 128 -6.49 -13.80 -16.07
C ASN A 128 -6.50 -12.50 -16.89
N GLY A 129 -5.46 -11.67 -16.79
CA GLY A 129 -5.31 -10.45 -17.60
C GLY A 129 -5.80 -9.16 -16.94
N TYR A 130 -6.06 -9.17 -15.64
CA TYR A 130 -6.43 -7.96 -14.89
C TYR A 130 -5.19 -7.24 -14.35
N ALA A 131 -5.33 -5.92 -14.14
CA ALA A 131 -4.35 -5.13 -13.40
C ALA A 131 -4.70 -5.18 -11.91
N ALA A 132 -3.76 -5.64 -11.09
CA ALA A 132 -3.89 -5.69 -9.64
C ALA A 132 -2.85 -4.79 -8.97
N THR A 133 -3.19 -4.18 -7.83
CA THR A 133 -2.22 -3.46 -7.00
C THR A 133 -2.43 -3.72 -5.53
N ILE A 134 -1.35 -4.05 -4.85
CA ILE A 134 -1.31 -4.22 -3.41
C ILE A 134 -0.42 -3.11 -2.86
N PHE A 135 -0.94 -2.29 -1.95
CA PHE A 135 -0.17 -1.21 -1.37
C PHE A 135 -0.29 -1.16 0.15
N ALA A 136 0.86 -1.02 0.81
CA ALA A 136 0.90 -0.76 2.25
C ALA A 136 0.95 0.74 2.52
N PHE A 137 0.08 1.20 3.39
CA PHE A 137 -0.06 2.61 3.78
C PHE A 137 0.02 2.74 5.29
N GLY A 138 0.68 3.77 5.81
CA GLY A 138 1.04 3.84 7.22
C GLY A 138 2.09 4.91 7.51
N GLN A 139 2.13 5.43 8.74
CA GLN A 139 3.24 6.28 9.20
C GLN A 139 4.58 5.54 9.14
N THR A 140 5.69 6.26 9.21
CA THR A 140 7.01 5.65 9.40
C THR A 140 7.04 4.79 10.66
N GLY A 141 7.67 3.62 10.55
CA GLY A 141 7.74 2.64 11.62
C GLY A 141 6.45 1.87 11.89
N SER A 142 5.38 2.02 11.10
CA SER A 142 4.12 1.25 11.27
C SER A 142 4.17 -0.21 10.77
N GLY A 143 5.23 -0.61 10.07
CA GLY A 143 5.39 -1.98 9.56
C GLY A 143 5.00 -2.19 8.09
N LYS A 144 4.99 -1.12 7.26
CA LYS A 144 4.74 -1.21 5.80
C LYS A 144 5.69 -2.15 5.08
N THR A 145 7.00 -1.88 5.14
CA THR A 145 8.05 -2.70 4.52
C THR A 145 8.07 -4.11 5.10
N PHE A 146 7.85 -4.27 6.42
CA PHE A 146 7.70 -5.60 7.03
C PHE A 146 6.53 -6.36 6.41
N THR A 147 5.40 -5.70 6.16
CA THR A 147 4.22 -6.33 5.55
C THR A 147 4.45 -6.71 4.08
N ILE A 148 4.98 -5.78 3.29
CA ILE A 148 5.16 -5.98 1.84
C ILE A 148 6.28 -6.97 1.56
N THR A 149 7.44 -6.79 2.20
CA THR A 149 8.66 -7.53 1.87
C THR A 149 9.04 -8.54 2.95
N GLY A 150 8.85 -8.18 4.22
CA GLY A 150 9.43 -8.91 5.35
C GLY A 150 10.78 -8.31 5.78
N PRO A 151 11.42 -8.89 6.80
CA PRO A 151 12.73 -8.43 7.26
C PRO A 151 13.81 -8.67 6.19
N GLU A 152 14.67 -7.67 5.96
CA GLU A 152 15.82 -7.79 5.06
C GLU A 152 16.80 -8.87 5.58
N HIS A 153 17.47 -9.58 4.66
CA HIS A 153 18.61 -10.47 4.93
C HIS A 153 18.39 -11.75 5.76
N HIS A 154 17.15 -12.24 5.90
CA HIS A 154 16.89 -13.45 6.71
C HIS A 154 15.86 -14.42 6.12
N TRP A 155 15.54 -14.34 4.83
CA TRP A 155 14.46 -15.14 4.22
C TRP A 155 14.69 -16.65 4.31
N SER A 156 15.93 -17.12 4.12
CA SER A 156 16.26 -18.54 4.26
C SER A 156 16.26 -19.04 5.70
N LEU A 157 16.44 -18.14 6.68
CA LEU A 157 16.52 -18.47 8.11
C LEU A 157 15.17 -18.35 8.81
N HIS A 158 14.31 -17.46 8.32
CA HIS A 158 13.01 -17.12 8.88
C HIS A 158 11.92 -17.07 7.79
N PRO A 159 11.62 -18.18 7.11
CA PRO A 159 10.59 -18.22 6.05
C PRO A 159 9.21 -17.80 6.56
N GLU A 160 8.92 -18.01 7.85
CA GLU A 160 7.69 -17.57 8.50
C GLU A 160 7.52 -16.03 8.48
N ARG A 161 8.61 -15.28 8.33
CA ARG A 161 8.62 -13.81 8.35
C ARG A 161 8.55 -13.18 6.95
N LEU A 162 8.55 -13.99 5.89
CA LEU A 162 8.38 -13.51 4.51
C LEU A 162 7.12 -12.67 4.36
N GLY A 163 7.24 -11.51 3.70
CA GLY A 163 6.13 -10.61 3.45
C GLY A 163 5.24 -11.05 2.28
N ILE A 164 4.39 -10.13 1.85
CA ILE A 164 3.42 -10.33 0.76
C ILE A 164 4.10 -10.67 -0.57
N ILE A 165 5.15 -9.93 -0.99
CA ILE A 165 5.78 -10.10 -2.31
C ILE A 165 6.33 -11.52 -2.50
N PRO A 166 7.26 -12.03 -1.67
CA PRO A 166 7.83 -13.36 -1.89
C PRO A 166 6.75 -14.46 -1.88
N ARG A 167 5.76 -14.37 -0.98
CA ARG A 167 4.63 -15.32 -0.92
C ARG A 167 3.73 -15.24 -2.16
N ALA A 168 3.47 -14.04 -2.67
CA ALA A 168 2.68 -13.84 -3.87
C ALA A 168 3.39 -14.37 -5.13
N LEU A 169 4.71 -14.21 -5.21
CA LEU A 169 5.53 -14.78 -6.28
C LEU A 169 5.51 -16.32 -6.24
N GLU A 170 5.71 -16.91 -5.07
CA GLU A 170 5.60 -18.37 -4.90
C GLU A 170 4.22 -18.88 -5.31
N HIS A 171 3.16 -18.19 -4.87
CA HIS A 171 1.79 -18.53 -5.25
C HIS A 171 1.54 -18.39 -6.75
N LEU A 172 2.05 -17.33 -7.39
CA LEU A 172 1.95 -17.12 -8.83
C LEU A 172 2.51 -18.31 -9.61
N PHE A 173 3.74 -18.74 -9.33
CA PHE A 173 4.36 -19.86 -10.04
C PHE A 173 3.69 -21.20 -9.72
N SER A 174 3.22 -21.39 -8.49
CA SER A 174 2.42 -22.55 -8.12
C SER A 174 1.10 -22.60 -8.90
N GLU A 175 0.41 -21.48 -9.02
CA GLU A 175 -0.89 -21.36 -9.70
C GLU A 175 -0.77 -21.55 -11.22
N THR A 176 0.24 -20.94 -11.85
CA THR A 176 0.48 -21.13 -13.30
C THR A 176 0.80 -22.59 -13.63
N THR A 177 1.57 -23.26 -12.77
CA THR A 177 1.95 -24.67 -12.98
C THR A 177 0.78 -25.63 -12.71
N ALA A 178 0.03 -25.41 -11.62
CA ALA A 178 -1.01 -26.34 -11.19
C ALA A 178 -2.33 -26.17 -11.95
N ASN A 179 -2.75 -24.93 -12.22
CA ASN A 179 -4.08 -24.63 -12.73
C ASN A 179 -4.08 -24.20 -14.21
N HIS A 180 -2.91 -23.84 -14.77
CA HIS A 180 -2.76 -23.41 -16.15
C HIS A 180 -1.69 -24.18 -16.94
N PRO A 181 -1.60 -25.52 -16.84
CA PRO A 181 -0.49 -26.29 -17.44
C PRO A 181 -0.46 -26.27 -18.98
N ALA A 182 -1.55 -25.84 -19.62
CA ALA A 182 -1.65 -25.72 -21.08
C ALA A 182 -1.30 -24.32 -21.60
N ASP A 183 -1.19 -23.32 -20.72
CA ASP A 183 -0.90 -21.94 -21.09
C ASP A 183 0.61 -21.69 -21.08
N THR A 184 1.14 -21.01 -22.09
CA THR A 184 2.51 -20.50 -22.07
C THR A 184 2.54 -19.13 -21.42
N PHE A 185 3.33 -18.99 -20.36
CA PHE A 185 3.49 -17.73 -19.63
C PHE A 185 4.80 -17.04 -19.97
N ILE A 186 4.75 -15.72 -20.12
CA ILE A 186 5.93 -14.87 -20.08
C ILE A 186 5.78 -13.91 -18.90
N ILE A 187 6.63 -14.09 -17.90
CA ILE A 187 6.63 -13.29 -16.68
C ILE A 187 7.80 -12.32 -16.74
N ARG A 188 7.54 -11.05 -16.43
CA ARG A 188 8.58 -10.03 -16.37
C ARG A 188 8.42 -9.16 -15.14
N ALA A 189 9.51 -8.66 -14.59
CA ALA A 189 9.49 -7.80 -13.41
C ALA A 189 10.27 -6.49 -13.63
N THR A 190 9.76 -5.43 -13.02
CA THR A 190 10.43 -4.12 -12.89
C THR A 190 10.42 -3.73 -11.42
N TYR A 191 11.45 -3.04 -10.93
CA TYR A 191 11.45 -2.51 -9.57
C TYR A 191 11.90 -1.05 -9.57
N LEU A 192 10.99 -0.16 -9.19
CA LEU A 192 11.18 1.28 -9.25
C LEU A 192 11.07 1.93 -7.87
N GLU A 193 11.73 3.06 -7.72
CA GLU A 193 11.61 3.94 -6.56
C GLU A 193 11.17 5.33 -7.01
N ILE A 194 10.25 5.95 -6.26
CA ILE A 194 9.84 7.33 -6.44
C ILE A 194 10.22 8.11 -5.19
N TYR A 195 11.09 9.09 -5.36
CA TYR A 195 11.50 10.00 -4.31
C TYR A 195 11.57 11.41 -4.83
N ASN A 196 10.98 12.35 -4.10
CA ASN A 196 10.93 13.75 -4.51
C ASN A 196 10.41 13.93 -5.96
N GLU A 197 9.41 13.11 -6.35
CA GLU A 197 8.86 13.01 -7.72
C GLU A 197 9.87 12.56 -8.80
N LEU A 198 11.10 12.21 -8.46
CA LEU A 198 12.07 11.59 -9.36
C LEU A 198 11.86 10.08 -9.34
N VAL A 199 11.82 9.47 -10.52
CA VAL A 199 11.67 8.02 -10.69
C VAL A 199 13.03 7.41 -10.93
N GLN A 200 13.43 6.45 -10.10
CA GLN A 200 14.68 5.72 -10.22
C GLN A 200 14.41 4.24 -10.44
N ASP A 201 15.32 3.60 -11.16
CA ASP A 201 15.30 2.17 -11.40
C ASP A 201 16.18 1.46 -10.37
N LEU A 202 15.57 0.62 -9.53
CA LEU A 202 16.28 -0.11 -8.47
C LEU A 202 17.07 -1.30 -9.01
N LEU A 203 16.91 -1.67 -10.29
CA LEU A 203 17.66 -2.74 -10.95
C LEU A 203 18.88 -2.20 -11.72
N SER A 204 19.05 -0.87 -11.77
CA SER A 204 20.19 -0.25 -12.43
C SER A 204 21.40 -0.17 -11.49
N PRO A 205 22.53 -0.82 -11.81
CA PRO A 205 23.73 -0.81 -10.95
C PRO A 205 24.42 0.57 -10.88
N LEU A 206 23.98 1.53 -11.70
CA LEU A 206 24.63 2.83 -11.91
C LEU A 206 23.64 4.00 -11.91
N ALA A 207 22.46 3.85 -11.28
CA ALA A 207 21.56 4.99 -11.11
C ALA A 207 22.32 6.13 -10.41
N SER A 208 22.63 7.19 -11.17
CA SER A 208 23.14 8.42 -10.60
C SER A 208 22.04 8.98 -9.72
N PRO A 209 22.33 9.56 -8.54
CA PRO A 209 21.32 10.24 -7.71
C PRO A 209 20.52 11.31 -8.48
N THR A 210 21.03 11.73 -9.64
CA THR A 210 20.44 12.74 -10.53
C THR A 210 19.71 12.17 -11.76
N SER A 211 19.83 10.86 -12.06
CA SER A 211 19.17 10.26 -13.22
C SER A 211 17.74 9.87 -12.87
N SER A 212 16.78 10.77 -13.12
CA SER A 212 15.36 10.43 -13.09
C SER A 212 14.92 9.88 -14.44
N LEU A 213 14.23 8.74 -14.42
CA LEU A 213 13.55 8.20 -15.59
C LEU A 213 12.26 9.01 -15.87
N PRO A 214 11.97 9.33 -17.14
CA PRO A 214 10.78 10.07 -17.50
C PRO A 214 9.54 9.16 -17.53
N VAL A 215 8.46 9.62 -16.91
CA VAL A 215 7.13 8.99 -17.02
C VAL A 215 6.43 9.51 -18.28
N ARG A 216 6.11 8.60 -19.20
CA ARG A 216 5.45 8.87 -20.48
C ARG A 216 4.02 8.36 -20.47
N TRP A 217 3.23 8.77 -21.46
CA TRP A 217 1.86 8.30 -21.67
C TRP A 217 1.62 7.99 -23.14
N THR A 218 0.90 6.91 -23.41
CA THR A 218 0.40 6.53 -24.74
C THR A 218 -1.03 6.01 -24.60
N ALA A 219 -1.82 6.06 -25.67
CA ALA A 219 -3.19 5.54 -25.65
C ALA A 219 -3.19 4.01 -25.45
N GLU A 220 -2.15 3.33 -25.93
CA GLU A 220 -2.03 1.88 -25.94
C GLU A 220 -1.46 1.31 -24.63
N ARG A 221 -0.63 2.06 -23.90
CA ARG A 221 0.03 1.55 -22.68
C ARG A 221 -0.41 2.23 -21.38
N GLY A 222 -1.18 3.31 -21.49
CA GLY A 222 -1.33 4.22 -20.36
C GLY A 222 -0.01 4.87 -19.97
N PHE A 223 0.17 5.14 -18.68
CA PHE A 223 1.42 5.69 -18.16
C PHE A 223 2.47 4.60 -17.98
N TYR A 224 3.70 4.87 -18.42
CA TYR A 224 4.83 3.96 -18.26
C TYR A 224 6.13 4.73 -18.02
N VAL A 225 7.13 4.05 -17.47
CA VAL A 225 8.46 4.61 -17.26
C VAL A 225 9.33 4.26 -18.45
N GLU A 226 9.79 5.27 -19.18
CA GLU A 226 10.68 5.10 -20.32
C GLU A 226 12.08 4.69 -19.82
N ASN A 227 12.68 3.70 -20.49
CA ASN A 227 13.98 3.12 -20.17
C ASN A 227 14.08 2.38 -18.82
N ALA A 228 12.95 2.03 -18.19
CA ALA A 228 12.95 1.11 -17.05
C ALA A 228 13.40 -0.29 -17.49
N ILE A 229 14.34 -0.87 -16.75
CA ILE A 229 14.84 -2.23 -16.90
C ILE A 229 13.69 -3.18 -16.57
N THR A 230 13.36 -4.01 -17.54
CA THR A 230 12.38 -5.09 -17.41
C THR A 230 13.12 -6.40 -17.53
N VAL A 231 13.09 -7.20 -16.47
CA VAL A 231 13.77 -8.50 -16.40
C VAL A 231 12.74 -9.58 -16.71
N GLU A 232 13.06 -10.48 -17.64
CA GLU A 232 12.26 -11.68 -17.86
C GLU A 232 12.61 -12.73 -16.81
N CYS A 233 11.59 -13.26 -16.14
CA CYS A 233 11.74 -14.22 -15.05
C CYS A 233 11.17 -15.57 -15.48
N ARG A 234 12.02 -16.60 -15.53
CA ARG A 234 11.64 -17.93 -16.01
C ARG A 234 11.11 -18.81 -14.88
N ASP A 235 11.57 -18.54 -13.68
CA ASP A 235 11.19 -19.24 -12.46
C ASP A 235 11.06 -18.27 -11.28
N LEU A 236 10.70 -18.83 -10.12
CA LEU A 236 10.56 -18.10 -8.87
C LEU A 236 11.89 -17.43 -8.47
N ASP A 237 13.02 -18.11 -8.65
CA ASP A 237 14.34 -17.63 -8.24
C ASP A 237 14.72 -16.36 -8.99
N ASP A 238 14.42 -16.26 -10.29
CA ASP A 238 14.62 -15.03 -11.07
C ASP A 238 13.82 -13.85 -10.50
N CYS A 239 12.55 -14.06 -10.12
CA CYS A 239 11.71 -13.02 -9.52
C CYS A 239 12.20 -12.59 -8.14
N ILE A 240 12.66 -13.56 -7.33
CA ILE A 240 13.26 -13.30 -6.02
C ILE A 240 14.57 -12.52 -6.18
N ALA A 241 15.41 -12.85 -7.17
CA ALA A 241 16.64 -12.11 -7.45
C ALA A 241 16.38 -10.65 -7.83
N VAL A 242 15.32 -10.37 -8.61
CA VAL A 242 14.88 -8.99 -8.91
C VAL A 242 14.48 -8.24 -7.64
N LEU A 243 13.73 -8.88 -6.75
CA LEU A 243 13.33 -8.30 -5.47
C LEU A 243 14.57 -8.02 -4.60
N GLU A 244 15.46 -8.99 -4.42
CA GLU A 244 16.67 -8.85 -3.59
C GLU A 244 17.61 -7.76 -4.10
N GLU A 245 17.88 -7.71 -5.41
CA GLU A 245 18.75 -6.70 -5.99
C GLU A 245 18.14 -5.29 -5.83
N GLY A 246 16.83 -5.15 -6.02
CA GLY A 246 16.18 -3.85 -5.82
C GLY A 246 16.17 -3.41 -4.34
N LEU A 247 15.96 -4.33 -3.40
CA LEU A 247 16.05 -4.03 -1.96
C LEU A 247 17.47 -3.61 -1.56
N LYS A 248 18.48 -4.33 -2.04
CA LYS A 248 19.90 -4.02 -1.81
C LYS A 248 20.26 -2.64 -2.36
N ASN A 249 19.80 -2.31 -3.55
CA ASN A 249 20.07 -1.00 -4.16
C ASN A 249 19.32 0.13 -3.43
N ARG A 250 18.08 -0.12 -3.00
CA ARG A 250 17.31 0.80 -2.15
C ARG A 250 18.00 1.07 -0.81
N SER A 251 18.48 0.03 -0.15
CA SER A 251 19.22 0.12 1.12
C SER A 251 20.54 0.89 0.97
N THR A 252 21.29 0.61 -0.10
CA THR A 252 22.54 1.33 -0.44
C THR A 252 22.27 2.82 -0.71
N GLY A 253 21.16 3.14 -1.40
CA GLY A 253 20.70 4.52 -1.62
C GLY A 253 20.40 5.25 -0.30
N ALA A 254 19.69 4.59 0.61
CA ALA A 254 19.34 5.15 1.92
C ALA A 254 20.56 5.44 2.81
N HIS A 255 21.63 4.65 2.71
CA HIS A 255 22.88 4.93 3.43
C HIS A 255 23.66 6.13 2.89
N ARG A 256 23.54 6.43 1.58
CA ARG A 256 24.22 7.57 0.95
C ARG A 256 23.49 8.89 1.17
N LEU A 257 22.19 8.84 1.43
CA LEU A 257 21.29 9.99 1.58
C LEU A 257 20.38 9.74 2.80
N ASN A 258 20.80 10.16 4.00
CA ASN A 258 20.04 10.17 5.28
C ASN A 258 18.69 9.41 5.29
N GLU A 259 18.64 8.19 5.82
CA GLU A 259 17.42 7.42 6.17
C GLU A 259 16.22 7.63 5.23
N TYR A 260 16.42 7.24 3.97
CA TYR A 260 15.55 7.53 2.83
C TYR A 260 14.35 6.60 2.67
N SER A 261 14.38 5.38 3.23
CA SER A 261 13.35 4.34 2.97
C SER A 261 11.97 4.71 3.49
N SER A 262 11.89 5.55 4.54
CA SER A 262 10.66 6.14 5.05
C SER A 262 10.09 7.24 4.14
N ARG A 263 10.89 7.76 3.22
CA ARG A 263 10.64 8.95 2.42
C ARG A 263 10.49 8.68 0.92
N SER A 264 10.62 7.43 0.49
CA SER A 264 10.43 7.01 -0.89
C SER A 264 9.31 5.98 -1.00
N HIS A 265 8.64 5.98 -2.15
CA HIS A 265 7.71 4.91 -2.53
C HIS A 265 8.47 3.89 -3.36
N SER A 266 8.34 2.61 -3.05
CA SER A 266 8.88 1.54 -3.92
C SER A 266 7.74 0.80 -4.61
N ILE A 267 7.93 0.48 -5.89
CA ILE A 267 6.94 -0.18 -6.74
C ILE A 267 7.62 -1.32 -7.47
N MET A 268 7.38 -2.56 -7.03
CA MET A 268 7.72 -3.74 -7.81
C MET A 268 6.50 -4.12 -8.64
N THR A 269 6.66 -4.22 -9.96
CA THR A 269 5.57 -4.67 -10.84
C THR A 269 5.98 -5.94 -11.55
N VAL A 270 5.12 -6.95 -11.46
CA VAL A 270 5.24 -8.22 -12.19
C VAL A 270 4.18 -8.21 -13.28
N TYR A 271 4.62 -8.35 -14.51
CA TYR A 271 3.79 -8.44 -15.71
C TYR A 271 3.65 -9.90 -16.11
N ILE A 272 2.42 -10.29 -16.45
CA ILE A 272 2.06 -11.67 -16.75
C ILE A 272 1.38 -11.66 -18.12
N GLU A 273 2.03 -12.29 -19.10
CA GLU A 273 1.45 -12.50 -20.43
C GLU A 273 1.17 -13.99 -20.60
N SER A 274 -0.03 -14.34 -21.08
CA SER A 274 -0.40 -15.73 -21.35
C SER A 274 -1.15 -15.89 -22.67
N GLY A 275 -0.87 -16.99 -23.36
CA GLY A 275 -1.47 -17.33 -24.67
C GLY A 275 -0.76 -16.73 -25.88
N GLU A 276 -1.31 -17.01 -27.07
CA GLU A 276 -0.74 -16.60 -28.36
C GLU A 276 -1.74 -15.76 -29.18
N GLY A 277 -1.23 -14.91 -30.08
CA GLY A 277 -2.02 -14.18 -31.06
C GLY A 277 -3.08 -13.24 -30.45
N GLU A 278 -4.29 -13.27 -31.00
CA GLU A 278 -5.42 -12.41 -30.56
C GLU A 278 -6.01 -12.82 -29.21
N SER A 279 -5.70 -14.02 -28.70
CA SER A 279 -6.12 -14.51 -27.39
C SER A 279 -5.14 -14.19 -26.25
N MET A 280 -4.10 -13.39 -26.53
CA MET A 280 -3.09 -13.03 -25.53
C MET A 280 -3.72 -12.21 -24.38
N LYS A 281 -3.67 -12.76 -23.17
CA LYS A 281 -4.02 -12.06 -21.94
C LYS A 281 -2.79 -11.33 -21.42
N ARG A 282 -2.97 -10.12 -20.93
CA ARG A 282 -1.91 -9.30 -20.34
C ARG A 282 -2.38 -8.74 -19.01
N GLY A 283 -1.90 -9.34 -17.94
CA GLY A 283 -2.16 -8.85 -16.59
C GLY A 283 -0.90 -8.31 -15.93
N LYS A 284 -1.09 -7.69 -14.78
CA LYS A 284 0.02 -7.22 -13.96
C LYS A 284 -0.37 -7.18 -12.50
N ILE A 285 0.62 -7.36 -11.62
CA ILE A 285 0.48 -7.13 -10.19
C ILE A 285 1.57 -6.16 -9.74
N SER A 286 1.16 -5.04 -9.16
CA SER A 286 2.05 -4.03 -8.61
C SER A 286 2.02 -4.08 -7.08
N PHE A 287 3.18 -4.32 -6.48
CA PHE A 287 3.39 -4.29 -5.03
C PHE A 287 4.04 -2.95 -4.67
N VAL A 288 3.37 -2.20 -3.80
CA VAL A 288 3.75 -0.83 -3.46
C VAL A 288 3.99 -0.71 -1.96
N ASP A 289 5.21 -0.31 -1.60
CA ASP A 289 5.56 0.14 -0.25
C ASP A 289 5.59 1.67 -0.28
N LEU A 290 4.54 2.29 0.24
CA LEU A 290 4.42 3.74 0.22
C LEU A 290 5.35 4.37 1.26
N ALA A 291 5.74 5.62 1.06
CA ALA A 291 6.42 6.44 2.05
C ALA A 291 5.54 6.64 3.31
N GLY A 292 6.17 7.06 4.40
CA GLY A 292 5.50 7.48 5.63
C GLY A 292 4.51 8.61 5.38
N SER A 293 3.34 8.51 6.02
CA SER A 293 2.26 9.51 5.93
C SER A 293 2.36 10.66 6.93
N GLU A 294 3.42 10.71 7.73
CA GLU A 294 3.60 11.72 8.79
C GLU A 294 3.75 13.15 8.26
N ARG A 295 3.35 14.13 9.08
CA ARG A 295 3.29 15.55 8.67
C ARG A 295 4.65 16.25 8.69
N VAL A 296 4.85 17.13 7.71
CA VAL A 296 5.99 18.09 7.63
C VAL A 296 6.18 18.90 8.92
N ARG A 297 5.10 19.33 9.60
CA ARG A 297 5.19 20.21 10.78
C ARG A 297 5.90 19.57 11.98
N GLU A 298 5.91 18.25 12.09
CA GLU A 298 6.59 17.53 13.17
C GLU A 298 8.08 17.32 12.89
N SER A 299 8.47 17.34 11.61
CA SER A 299 9.82 16.97 11.17
C SER A 299 10.95 17.93 11.58
N ARG A 300 10.66 19.12 12.15
CA ARG A 300 11.63 20.22 12.40
C ARG A 300 12.58 20.52 11.21
N ALA A 301 12.23 20.06 10.02
CA ALA A 301 13.06 20.14 8.82
C ALA A 301 13.22 21.59 8.37
N LYS A 302 14.42 21.94 7.88
CA LYS A 302 14.74 23.25 7.31
C LYS A 302 15.45 23.06 5.96
N GLY A 303 15.24 23.96 5.01
CA GLY A 303 15.91 23.91 3.69
C GLY A 303 15.40 22.77 2.80
N ASP A 304 16.30 22.05 2.14
CA ASP A 304 16.00 21.00 1.14
C ASP A 304 15.19 19.82 1.71
N THR A 305 15.31 19.53 3.00
CA THR A 305 14.48 18.51 3.67
C THR A 305 13.00 18.93 3.71
N LEU A 306 12.71 20.23 3.66
CA LEU A 306 11.35 20.76 3.68
C LEU A 306 10.68 20.62 2.30
N THR A 307 11.41 20.88 1.21
CA THR A 307 10.93 20.65 -0.17
C THR A 307 10.73 19.16 -0.45
N GLU A 308 11.63 18.32 0.05
CA GLU A 308 11.51 16.86 0.03
C GLU A 308 10.23 16.39 0.76
N THR A 309 10.02 16.82 2.00
CA THR A 309 8.84 16.40 2.78
C THR A 309 7.53 16.89 2.14
N MET A 310 7.56 18.02 1.43
CA MET A 310 6.41 18.49 0.62
C MET A 310 6.12 17.55 -0.56
N SER A 311 7.14 17.08 -1.28
CA SER A 311 6.96 16.18 -2.43
C SER A 311 6.40 14.80 -2.03
N ILE A 312 6.84 14.27 -0.89
CA ILE A 312 6.31 13.00 -0.34
C ILE A 312 4.83 13.13 0.00
N ASN A 313 4.49 14.20 0.71
CA ASN A 313 3.10 14.49 1.05
C ASN A 313 2.24 14.79 -0.18
N LYS A 314 2.82 15.38 -1.23
CA LYS A 314 2.12 15.65 -2.50
C LYS A 314 1.67 14.34 -3.19
N SER A 315 2.55 13.35 -3.30
CA SER A 315 2.21 12.07 -3.95
C SER A 315 1.12 11.31 -3.18
N LEU A 316 1.24 11.23 -1.85
CA LEU A 316 0.21 10.61 -0.99
C LEU A 316 -1.12 11.37 -1.04
N LEU A 317 -1.09 12.71 -0.99
CA LEU A 317 -2.29 13.54 -1.13
C LEU A 317 -2.98 13.29 -2.47
N THR A 318 -2.21 13.25 -3.54
CA THR A 318 -2.73 13.03 -4.89
C THR A 318 -3.38 11.64 -4.99
N LEU A 319 -2.75 10.62 -4.39
CA LEU A 319 -3.31 9.27 -4.32
C LEU A 319 -4.69 9.26 -3.64
N GLY A 320 -4.84 9.94 -2.51
CA GLY A 320 -6.15 10.01 -1.86
C GLY A 320 -7.16 10.84 -2.60
N ASN A 321 -6.76 11.91 -3.30
CA ASN A 321 -7.66 12.64 -4.18
C ASN A 321 -8.15 11.76 -5.34
N CYS A 322 -7.30 10.88 -5.87
CA CYS A 322 -7.70 9.90 -6.89
C CYS A 322 -8.70 8.90 -6.34
N ILE A 323 -8.37 8.23 -5.22
CA ILE A 323 -9.27 7.28 -4.55
C ILE A 323 -10.59 7.97 -4.17
N SER A 324 -10.52 9.23 -3.76
CA SER A 324 -11.68 10.02 -3.40
C SER A 324 -12.64 10.26 -4.55
N ALA A 325 -12.10 10.70 -5.66
CA ALA A 325 -12.87 10.96 -6.85
C ALA A 325 -13.48 9.66 -7.41
N LEU A 326 -12.78 8.54 -7.30
CA LEU A 326 -13.26 7.22 -7.72
C LEU A 326 -14.35 6.65 -6.79
N ALA A 327 -14.25 6.94 -5.49
CA ALA A 327 -15.20 6.47 -4.50
C ALA A 327 -16.54 7.21 -4.55
N ASP A 328 -16.55 8.49 -4.93
CA ASP A 328 -17.75 9.30 -5.00
C ASP A 328 -18.50 9.02 -6.32
N PRO A 329 -19.72 8.44 -6.30
CA PRO A 329 -20.48 8.13 -7.52
C PRO A 329 -20.76 9.34 -8.41
N LYS A 330 -20.77 10.56 -7.83
CA LYS A 330 -20.96 11.81 -8.57
C LYS A 330 -19.68 12.29 -9.25
N LYS A 331 -18.50 11.93 -8.71
CA LYS A 331 -17.19 12.35 -9.23
C LYS A 331 -16.48 11.29 -10.03
N ARG A 332 -16.85 10.01 -9.90
CA ARG A 332 -16.18 8.89 -10.58
C ARG A 332 -16.18 8.99 -12.11
N ASN A 333 -17.17 9.69 -12.67
CA ASN A 333 -17.29 9.94 -14.11
C ASN A 333 -16.63 11.26 -14.55
N GLY A 334 -16.04 12.02 -13.61
CA GLY A 334 -15.37 13.29 -13.85
C GLY A 334 -13.86 13.14 -14.04
N HIS A 335 -13.15 14.27 -13.99
CA HIS A 335 -11.69 14.28 -14.06
C HIS A 335 -11.06 13.71 -12.78
N ILE A 336 -10.30 12.62 -12.92
CA ILE A 336 -9.49 12.03 -11.83
C ILE A 336 -8.05 12.55 -11.95
N PRO A 337 -7.46 13.12 -10.87
CA PRO A 337 -6.16 13.81 -10.92
C PRO A 337 -4.94 12.88 -10.96
N TYR A 338 -4.96 11.82 -11.79
CA TYR A 338 -3.84 10.88 -11.89
C TYR A 338 -2.51 11.55 -12.28
N ARG A 339 -2.58 12.67 -13.01
CA ARG A 339 -1.42 13.36 -13.57
C ARG A 339 -0.63 14.20 -12.57
N ASP A 340 -1.15 14.43 -11.37
CA ASP A 340 -0.58 15.41 -10.44
C ASP A 340 0.64 14.87 -9.67
N SER A 341 0.85 13.54 -9.68
CA SER A 341 2.06 12.88 -9.16
C SER A 341 2.51 11.71 -10.03
N ASN A 342 3.80 11.39 -10.03
CA ASN A 342 4.31 10.22 -10.76
C ASN A 342 3.79 8.90 -10.16
N LEU A 343 3.56 8.84 -8.85
CA LEU A 343 2.93 7.70 -8.18
C LEU A 343 1.53 7.42 -8.78
N THR A 344 0.67 8.43 -8.82
CA THR A 344 -0.71 8.26 -9.32
C THR A 344 -0.79 8.05 -10.82
N LYS A 345 0.20 8.50 -11.60
CA LYS A 345 0.32 8.15 -13.01
C LYS A 345 0.53 6.64 -13.16
N LEU A 346 1.53 6.09 -12.45
CA LEU A 346 1.90 4.68 -12.55
C LEU A 346 0.85 3.72 -11.97
N LEU A 347 0.04 4.18 -11.03
CA LEU A 347 -1.07 3.40 -10.44
C LEU A 347 -2.44 3.66 -11.09
N SER A 348 -2.50 4.50 -12.13
CA SER A 348 -3.78 4.97 -12.69
C SER A 348 -4.67 3.86 -13.24
N ASP A 349 -4.08 2.80 -13.80
CA ASP A 349 -4.79 1.67 -14.37
C ASP A 349 -5.26 0.65 -13.32
N SER A 350 -4.61 0.60 -12.17
CA SER A 350 -5.02 -0.24 -11.04
C SER A 350 -6.06 0.41 -10.14
N LEU A 351 -6.05 1.74 -10.02
CA LEU A 351 -7.01 2.47 -9.18
C LEU A 351 -8.33 2.73 -9.91
N GLY A 352 -8.30 2.91 -11.22
CA GLY A 352 -9.48 3.20 -12.05
C GLY A 352 -9.94 2.02 -12.91
N GLY A 353 -11.15 2.12 -13.47
CA GLY A 353 -11.61 1.19 -14.51
C GLY A 353 -11.86 -0.24 -14.00
N SER A 354 -11.16 -1.21 -14.60
CA SER A 354 -11.22 -2.64 -14.24
C SER A 354 -10.06 -3.09 -13.35
N GLY A 355 -9.23 -2.16 -12.89
CA GLY A 355 -8.15 -2.44 -11.96
C GLY A 355 -8.68 -2.90 -10.60
N LEU A 356 -7.98 -3.84 -9.98
CA LEU A 356 -8.25 -4.37 -8.65
C LEU A 356 -7.19 -3.87 -7.69
N ALA A 357 -7.59 -3.48 -6.49
CA ALA A 357 -6.66 -2.97 -5.50
C ALA A 357 -6.90 -3.53 -4.10
N LEU A 358 -5.81 -3.76 -3.37
CA LEU A 358 -5.79 -4.07 -1.95
C LEU A 358 -4.94 -3.03 -1.23
N MET A 359 -5.56 -2.30 -0.30
CA MET A 359 -4.88 -1.41 0.64
C MET A 359 -4.69 -2.13 1.98
N ILE A 360 -3.45 -2.19 2.44
CA ILE A 360 -3.08 -2.69 3.78
C ILE A 360 -2.67 -1.50 4.65
N ALA A 361 -3.57 -1.05 5.52
CA ALA A 361 -3.31 0.03 6.46
C ALA A 361 -2.50 -0.51 7.67
N CYS A 362 -1.24 -0.11 7.77
CA CYS A 362 -0.32 -0.50 8.84
C CYS A 362 -0.38 0.52 9.98
N ILE A 363 -0.58 0.05 11.21
CA ILE A 363 -0.88 0.89 12.36
C ILE A 363 0.00 0.52 13.57
N SER A 364 0.45 1.52 14.33
CA SER A 364 1.07 1.30 15.65
C SER A 364 0.01 1.36 16.75
N PRO A 365 0.00 0.43 17.71
CA PRO A 365 -0.90 0.48 18.86
C PRO A 365 -0.38 1.41 19.98
N SER A 366 0.78 2.05 19.82
CA SER A 366 1.36 2.91 20.86
C SER A 366 0.66 4.27 20.95
N SER A 367 0.46 4.76 22.17
CA SER A 367 -0.10 6.10 22.41
C SER A 367 0.78 7.22 21.85
N VAL A 368 2.09 6.98 21.73
CA VAL A 368 3.06 7.94 21.16
C VAL A 368 2.84 8.18 19.67
N ASN A 369 2.34 7.16 18.97
CA ASN A 369 2.11 7.15 17.53
C ASN A 369 0.63 7.25 17.18
N LEU A 370 -0.19 7.59 18.18
CA LEU A 370 -1.62 7.50 18.09
C LEU A 370 -2.22 8.58 17.20
N GLN A 371 -1.77 9.84 17.27
CA GLN A 371 -2.28 10.88 16.37
C GLN A 371 -2.09 10.50 14.90
N GLU A 372 -0.95 9.91 14.58
CA GLU A 372 -0.69 9.40 13.24
C GLU A 372 -1.56 8.18 12.94
N SER A 373 -1.66 7.21 13.86
CA SER A 373 -2.51 6.02 13.74
C SER A 373 -4.01 6.35 13.58
N LEU A 374 -4.49 7.42 14.22
CA LEU A 374 -5.83 7.95 14.07
C LEU A 374 -6.05 8.54 12.69
N LYS A 375 -5.06 9.19 12.06
CA LYS A 375 -5.21 9.63 10.66
C LYS A 375 -5.44 8.46 9.70
N HIS A 376 -5.04 7.25 10.09
CA HIS A 376 -5.34 6.02 9.34
C HIS A 376 -6.71 5.43 9.68
N CYS A 377 -7.30 5.82 10.83
CA CYS A 377 -8.52 5.24 11.40
C CYS A 377 -9.73 6.20 11.42
N ASP A 378 -9.59 7.51 11.52
CA ASP A 378 -10.65 8.41 11.98
C ASP A 378 -11.64 8.82 10.87
N MET A 379 -12.47 7.85 10.48
CA MET A 379 -13.23 7.81 9.24
C MET A 379 -14.76 8.17 9.26
N GLN A 380 -15.23 9.39 9.61
CA GLN A 380 -16.65 9.84 9.56
C GLN A 380 -16.81 11.39 9.63
N PRO A 381 -17.92 11.99 9.14
CA PRO A 381 -18.05 13.45 8.91
C PRO A 381 -18.73 14.22 10.07
N GLU A 382 -18.37 15.50 10.26
CA GLU A 382 -19.23 16.66 10.65
C GLU A 382 -18.37 17.97 10.69
N PRO A 383 -18.92 19.21 10.76
CA PRO A 383 -18.64 20.24 9.77
C PRO A 383 -17.92 21.51 10.29
N GLU A 384 -17.47 22.29 9.30
CA GLU A 384 -17.07 23.71 9.33
C GLU A 384 -15.60 24.10 9.59
N LYS A 385 -15.02 24.58 8.48
CA LYS A 385 -14.11 25.74 8.29
C LYS A 385 -12.61 25.59 8.57
N SER A 386 -11.90 25.68 7.44
CA SER A 386 -10.67 26.44 7.19
C SER A 386 -9.33 25.75 7.49
N ALA A 387 -8.55 25.58 6.41
CA ALA A 387 -7.13 25.24 6.35
C ALA A 387 -6.70 23.83 6.86
N THR A 388 -7.62 22.99 7.29
CA THR A 388 -7.44 21.58 7.72
C THR A 388 -7.86 20.53 6.67
N ASP A 389 -8.29 20.97 5.49
CA ASP A 389 -9.03 20.18 4.48
C ASP A 389 -8.23 19.15 3.65
N LEU A 390 -6.90 19.14 3.69
CA LEU A 390 -6.10 18.32 2.77
C LEU A 390 -5.97 16.85 3.20
N LEU A 391 -5.85 16.59 4.50
CA LEU A 391 -5.78 15.23 5.06
C LEU A 391 -7.18 14.62 5.23
N PHE A 392 -8.21 15.46 5.45
CA PHE A 392 -9.61 15.04 5.54
C PHE A 392 -10.18 14.47 4.22
N LYS A 393 -9.50 14.64 3.08
CA LYS A 393 -9.96 14.14 1.76
C LYS A 393 -9.40 12.76 1.40
N LEU A 394 -8.16 12.46 1.77
CA LEU A 394 -7.63 11.08 1.86
C LEU A 394 -8.52 10.25 2.80
N ASP A 395 -8.82 10.87 3.95
CA ASP A 395 -9.70 10.40 5.00
C ASP A 395 -11.13 10.20 4.45
N GLN A 396 -12.00 11.20 4.33
CA GLN A 396 -13.44 11.05 4.00
C GLN A 396 -13.82 10.15 2.81
N SER A 397 -12.90 9.78 1.94
CA SER A 397 -13.21 9.18 0.65
C SER A 397 -12.77 7.73 0.51
N VAL A 398 -11.66 7.32 1.12
CA VAL A 398 -11.40 5.89 1.46
C VAL A 398 -12.51 5.35 2.38
N ILE A 399 -13.17 6.29 3.06
CA ILE A 399 -14.16 6.12 4.12
C ILE A 399 -15.57 6.16 3.61
N LYS A 400 -15.91 7.13 2.76
CA LYS A 400 -17.14 7.06 1.96
C LYS A 400 -17.17 5.78 1.14
N PHE A 401 -16.01 5.29 0.70
CA PHE A 401 -15.88 3.99 0.04
C PHE A 401 -16.15 2.80 1.00
N SER A 402 -15.45 2.73 2.14
CA SER A 402 -15.66 1.66 3.15
C SER A 402 -17.06 1.68 3.79
N LEU A 403 -17.61 2.86 4.11
CA LEU A 403 -18.95 3.05 4.69
C LEU A 403 -20.08 2.84 3.67
N PHE A 404 -19.85 3.05 2.37
CA PHE A 404 -20.82 2.70 1.33
C PHE A 404 -20.91 1.17 1.14
N VAL A 405 -19.78 0.46 1.25
CA VAL A 405 -19.73 -1.01 1.26
C VAL A 405 -20.33 -1.58 2.56
N GLY A 406 -20.07 -0.96 3.71
CA GLY A 406 -20.62 -1.39 5.01
C GLY A 406 -22.13 -1.13 5.19
N LYS A 407 -22.69 -0.04 4.62
CA LYS A 407 -24.13 0.22 4.68
C LYS A 407 -24.96 -0.63 3.71
N SER A 408 -24.35 -1.15 2.65
CA SER A 408 -25.05 -1.97 1.65
C SER A 408 -25.22 -3.44 2.05
N MET A 409 -24.60 -3.90 3.15
CA MET A 409 -24.76 -5.26 3.68
C MET A 409 -25.67 -5.37 4.93
N VAL A 410 -26.23 -4.27 5.43
CA VAL A 410 -27.18 -4.31 6.57
C VAL A 410 -28.63 -4.03 6.15
N SER A 411 -28.89 -3.70 4.87
CA SER A 411 -30.23 -3.40 4.37
C SER A 411 -30.88 -4.49 3.51
N ALA A 412 -30.28 -5.68 3.35
CA ALA A 412 -30.81 -6.74 2.50
C ALA A 412 -31.41 -7.96 3.24
N GLU A 413 -31.58 -7.89 4.57
CA GLU A 413 -32.20 -8.99 5.35
C GLU A 413 -33.50 -8.60 6.09
N LYS A 414 -34.06 -7.42 5.83
CA LYS A 414 -35.37 -7.04 6.36
C LYS A 414 -36.21 -6.34 5.32
N THR A 415 -36.74 -7.11 4.37
CA THR A 415 -38.04 -6.84 3.73
C THR A 415 -38.38 -7.97 2.76
N LEU A 416 -38.96 -9.03 3.28
CA LEU A 416 -39.97 -9.81 2.56
C LEU A 416 -41.08 -10.12 3.58
N PRO A 417 -42.36 -9.87 3.25
CA PRO A 417 -43.48 -10.35 4.06
C PRO A 417 -43.56 -11.88 4.08
#